data_AF-A0A836PYH4-F1
#
_entry.id   AF-A0A836PYH4-F1
#
_cell.length_a   1.000
_cell.length_b   1.000
_cell.length_c   1.000
_cell.angle_alpha   90.00
_cell.angle_beta   90.00
_cell.angle_gamma   90.00
#
_symmetry.space_group_name_H-M   'P 1'
#
loop_
_entity.id
_entity.type
_entity.pdbx_description
1 polymer ?
#
loop_
_entity_poly.entity_id
_entity_poly.type
_entity_poly.pdbx_seq_one_letter_code
_entity_poly.pdbx_strand_id
1 'polypeptide(L)'
;MPDIDEIYLQQLRDRQLHVSQPFQKGRTLEDAVRVAKPATVPGNFVLGFESECGKIPINAPALLLRPTNEGWVVLYQDHVPTPGPGDFENIWQTPQEAIDDILDFYFGNPERMNSISQLWSSVGKVKK
;
A
#
# COMPACT_ATOMS: atom_id res chain seq x y z
N MET A 1 20.48 4.88 -5.75
CA MET A 1 19.62 3.78 -5.26
C MET A 1 19.16 2.99 -6.47
N PRO A 2 18.84 1.70 -6.33
CA PRO A 2 18.20 0.97 -7.42
C PRO A 2 16.85 1.64 -7.73
N ASP A 3 16.56 1.86 -9.01
CA ASP A 3 15.24 2.34 -9.45
C ASP A 3 14.27 1.16 -9.57
N ILE A 4 12.97 1.43 -9.44
CA ILE A 4 11.95 0.42 -9.72
C ILE A 4 11.83 0.23 -11.23
N ASP A 5 12.22 -0.95 -11.73
CA ASP A 5 12.06 -1.25 -13.15
C ASP A 5 10.57 -1.23 -13.51
N GLU A 6 10.26 -0.53 -14.61
CA GLU A 6 8.90 -0.26 -15.08
C GLU A 6 8.14 -1.56 -15.37
N ILE A 7 8.85 -2.65 -15.70
CA ILE A 7 8.24 -3.97 -15.89
C ILE A 7 7.49 -4.46 -14.65
N TYR A 8 8.00 -4.18 -13.44
CA TYR A 8 7.35 -4.58 -12.19
C TYR A 8 6.15 -3.69 -11.87
N LEU A 9 6.28 -2.38 -12.12
CA LEU A 9 5.15 -1.46 -11.96
C LEU A 9 4.02 -1.79 -12.94
N GLN A 10 4.36 -2.22 -14.15
CA GLN A 10 3.38 -2.63 -15.14
C GLN A 10 2.56 -3.83 -14.69
N GLN A 11 3.14 -4.81 -13.99
CA GLN A 11 2.40 -5.95 -13.43
C GLN A 11 1.28 -5.48 -12.47
N LEU A 12 1.53 -4.46 -11.65
CA LEU A 12 0.52 -3.89 -10.76
C LEU A 12 -0.58 -3.18 -11.56
N ARG A 13 -0.21 -2.42 -12.59
CA ARG A 13 -1.17 -1.73 -13.47
C ARG A 13 -2.01 -2.70 -14.29
N ASP A 14 -1.46 -3.83 -14.71
CA ASP A 14 -2.19 -4.89 -15.42
C ASP A 14 -3.27 -5.54 -14.53
N ARG A 15 -3.10 -5.48 -13.20
CA ARG A 15 -4.12 -5.83 -12.20
C ARG A 15 -5.05 -4.66 -11.85
N GLN A 16 -5.04 -3.61 -12.66
CA GLN A 16 -5.84 -2.39 -12.50
C GLN A 16 -5.55 -1.61 -11.21
N LEU A 17 -4.40 -1.86 -10.56
CA LEU A 17 -3.97 -1.03 -9.44
C LEU A 17 -3.50 0.33 -9.94
N HIS A 18 -3.77 1.37 -9.15
CA HIS A 18 -3.17 2.67 -9.37
C HIS A 18 -1.75 2.68 -8.82
N VAL A 19 -0.80 3.07 -9.66
CA VAL A 19 0.61 3.29 -9.27
C VAL A 19 0.94 4.77 -9.52
N SER A 20 1.37 5.48 -8.47
CA SER A 20 1.75 6.89 -8.58
C SER A 20 3.09 7.07 -9.29
N GLN A 21 3.40 8.30 -9.66
CA GLN A 21 4.79 8.69 -9.93
C GLN A 21 5.62 8.55 -8.64
N PRO A 22 6.93 8.27 -8.73
CA PRO A 22 7.83 8.29 -7.58
C PRO A 22 7.80 9.64 -6.86
N PHE A 23 7.99 9.64 -5.53
CA PHE A 23 8.15 10.89 -4.79
C PHE A 23 9.40 11.64 -5.23
N GLN A 24 9.30 12.97 -5.22
CA GLN A 24 10.40 13.86 -5.58
C GLN A 24 11.61 13.66 -4.65
N LYS A 25 12.80 13.83 -5.23
CA LYS A 25 14.08 13.79 -4.52
C LYS A 25 14.13 14.77 -3.35
N GLY A 26 14.80 14.38 -2.26
CA GLY A 26 14.92 15.19 -1.04
C GLY A 26 13.75 15.08 -0.06
N ARG A 27 12.91 14.05 -0.19
CA ARG A 27 11.82 13.72 0.76
C ARG A 27 12.17 12.45 1.54
N THR A 28 11.57 12.27 2.72
CA THR A 28 11.79 11.09 3.59
C THR A 28 11.44 9.76 2.91
N LEU A 29 10.61 9.80 1.86
CA LEU A 29 10.19 8.65 1.05
C LEU A 29 10.57 8.82 -0.43
N GLU A 30 11.72 9.44 -0.70
CA GLU A 30 12.30 9.54 -2.05
C GLU A 30 12.28 8.18 -2.76
N ASP A 31 11.99 8.22 -4.06
CA ASP A 31 11.90 7.07 -4.98
C ASP A 31 10.79 6.05 -4.64
N ALA A 32 10.02 6.24 -3.57
CA ALA A 32 8.87 5.39 -3.28
C ALA A 32 7.70 5.72 -4.21
N VAL A 33 6.94 4.71 -4.59
CA VAL A 33 5.66 4.85 -5.30
C VAL A 33 4.50 4.45 -4.39
N ARG A 34 3.37 5.14 -4.52
CA ARG A 34 2.11 4.69 -3.91
C ARG A 34 1.44 3.70 -4.83
N VAL A 35 1.01 2.58 -4.26
CA VAL A 35 0.20 1.57 -4.93
C VAL A 35 -1.13 1.48 -4.21
N ALA A 36 -2.22 1.73 -4.92
CA ALA A 36 -3.56 1.74 -4.34
C ALA A 36 -4.54 0.95 -5.20
N LYS A 37 -5.48 0.26 -4.55
CA LYS A 37 -6.59 -0.41 -5.25
C LYS A 37 -7.78 0.55 -5.42
N PRO A 38 -8.13 0.95 -6.66
CA PRO A 38 -9.34 1.73 -6.88
C PRO A 38 -10.58 1.01 -6.35
N ALA A 39 -11.55 1.75 -5.82
CA ALA A 39 -12.77 1.18 -5.24
C ALA A 39 -13.60 0.36 -6.26
N THR A 40 -13.43 0.63 -7.55
CA THR A 40 -14.08 -0.08 -8.67
C THR A 40 -13.43 -1.43 -8.99
N VAL A 41 -12.21 -1.69 -8.48
CA VAL A 41 -11.48 -2.94 -8.74
C VAL A 41 -11.81 -3.96 -7.64
N PRO A 42 -12.28 -5.17 -8.02
CA PRO A 42 -12.63 -6.22 -7.05
C PRO A 42 -11.38 -6.69 -6.30
N GLY A 43 -11.55 -7.14 -5.06
CA GLY A 43 -10.46 -7.60 -4.20
C GLY A 43 -10.76 -7.31 -2.74
N ASN A 44 -9.75 -7.50 -1.89
CA ASN A 44 -9.81 -7.22 -0.46
C ASN A 44 -10.11 -5.73 -0.23
N PHE A 45 -10.95 -5.43 0.75
CA PHE A 45 -11.30 -4.06 1.13
C PHE A 45 -11.53 -3.99 2.64
N VAL A 46 -11.47 -2.77 3.18
CA VAL A 46 -11.79 -2.51 4.58
C VAL A 46 -13.20 -1.91 4.64
N LEU A 47 -14.11 -2.55 5.38
CA LEU A 47 -15.49 -2.07 5.49
C LEU A 47 -15.53 -0.68 6.14
N GLY A 48 -16.16 0.29 5.48
CA GLY A 48 -16.24 1.67 5.94
C GLY A 48 -14.97 2.49 5.70
N PHE A 49 -13.96 1.93 5.04
CA PHE A 49 -12.80 2.68 4.59
C PHE A 49 -13.13 3.40 3.28
N GLU A 50 -13.11 4.73 3.32
CA GLU A 50 -13.27 5.59 2.17
C GLU A 50 -12.15 6.63 2.18
N SER A 51 -11.30 6.60 1.17
CA SER A 51 -10.19 7.53 1.02
C SER A 51 -9.90 7.78 -0.46
N GLU A 52 -8.89 8.61 -0.74
CA GLU A 52 -8.44 8.92 -2.09
C GLU A 52 -6.92 8.79 -2.20
N CYS A 53 -6.45 8.12 -3.25
CA CYS A 53 -5.06 8.19 -3.69
C CYS A 53 -4.95 9.20 -4.84
N GLY A 54 -4.60 10.45 -4.52
CA GLY A 54 -4.61 11.54 -5.48
C GLY A 54 -6.02 12.00 -5.81
N LYS A 55 -6.64 11.43 -6.85
CA LYS A 55 -8.05 11.68 -7.25
C LYS A 55 -8.83 10.38 -7.49
N ILE A 56 -8.27 9.26 -7.04
CA ILE A 56 -8.83 7.93 -7.27
C ILE A 56 -9.44 7.47 -5.96
N PRO A 57 -10.76 7.26 -5.91
CA PRO A 57 -11.41 6.69 -4.74
C PRO A 57 -10.88 5.28 -4.46
N ILE A 58 -10.56 5.00 -3.21
CA ILE A 58 -10.02 3.73 -2.76
C ILE A 58 -10.83 3.20 -1.56
N ASN A 59 -11.03 1.89 -1.52
CA ASN A 59 -11.72 1.18 -0.42
C ASN A 59 -10.77 0.27 0.37
N ALA A 60 -9.48 0.42 0.13
CA ALA A 60 -8.40 -0.25 0.83
C ALA A 60 -7.25 0.74 1.03
N PRO A 61 -6.43 0.58 2.08
CA PRO A 61 -5.27 1.43 2.32
C PRO A 61 -4.28 1.39 1.15
N ALA A 62 -3.67 2.53 0.84
CA ALA A 62 -2.59 2.60 -0.14
C ALA A 62 -1.28 2.11 0.50
N LEU A 63 -0.55 1.28 -0.24
CA LEU A 63 0.79 0.82 0.14
C LEU A 63 1.86 1.71 -0.50
N LEU A 64 3.03 1.73 0.13
CA LEU A 64 4.25 2.29 -0.41
C LEU A 64 5.17 1.16 -0.84
N LEU A 65 5.68 1.24 -2.07
CA LEU A 65 6.75 0.39 -2.57
C LEU A 65 8.01 1.24 -2.73
N ARG A 66 9.11 0.84 -2.10
CA ARG A 66 10.38 1.59 -2.17
C ARG A 66 11.58 0.65 -2.30
N PRO A 67 12.49 0.89 -3.26
CA PRO A 67 13.77 0.21 -3.30
C PRO A 67 14.71 0.78 -2.22
N THR A 68 15.48 -0.08 -1.56
CA THR A 68 16.51 0.30 -0.57
C THR A 68 17.81 -0.43 -0.87
N ASN A 69 18.87 -0.14 -0.10
CA ASN A 69 20.11 -0.91 -0.19
C ASN A 69 19.99 -2.33 0.37
N GLU A 70 18.93 -2.60 1.15
CA GLU A 70 18.69 -3.88 1.83
C GLU A 70 17.65 -4.75 1.10
N GLY A 71 16.97 -4.20 0.09
CA GLY A 71 15.96 -4.89 -0.69
C GLY A 71 14.80 -3.98 -1.10
N TRP A 72 13.60 -4.55 -1.09
CA TRP A 72 12.37 -3.92 -1.54
C TRP A 72 11.39 -3.83 -0.38
N VAL A 73 11.03 -2.61 -0.02
CA VAL A 73 10.14 -2.34 1.11
C VAL A 73 8.71 -2.18 0.63
N VAL A 74 7.80 -2.95 1.23
CA VAL A 74 6.35 -2.76 1.14
C VAL A 74 5.86 -2.26 2.49
N LEU A 75 5.35 -1.03 2.51
CA LEU A 75 5.01 -0.32 3.74
C LEU A 75 3.55 0.16 3.71
N TYR A 76 2.83 -0.10 4.79
CA TYR A 76 1.63 0.66 5.14
C TYR A 76 1.91 1.40 6.44
N GLN A 77 1.72 2.72 6.43
CA GLN A 77 1.89 3.57 7.60
C GLN A 77 0.82 4.64 7.63
N ASP A 78 -0.07 4.55 8.62
CA ASP A 78 -1.11 5.55 8.88
C ASP A 78 -0.84 6.32 10.18
N HIS A 79 0.02 5.80 11.07
CA HIS A 79 0.43 6.50 12.29
C HIS A 79 1.83 7.10 12.17
N VAL A 80 1.90 8.40 12.47
CA VAL A 80 3.12 9.23 12.45
C VAL A 80 3.17 10.01 13.77
N PRO A 81 4.32 10.13 14.46
CA PRO A 81 5.67 9.74 14.01
C PRO A 81 6.07 8.29 14.29
N THR A 82 5.30 7.56 15.10
CA THR A 82 5.61 6.18 15.49
C THR A 82 4.59 5.21 14.87
N PRO A 83 5.02 4.00 14.47
CA PRO A 83 4.09 2.97 14.01
C PRO A 83 2.98 2.72 15.02
N GLY A 84 1.75 2.69 14.52
CA GLY A 84 0.57 2.36 15.28
C GLY A 84 0.09 0.95 14.98
N PRO A 85 -0.99 0.51 15.63
CA PRO A 85 -1.62 -0.75 15.26
C PRO A 85 -1.96 -0.76 13.76
N GLY A 86 -1.82 -1.91 13.11
CA GLY A 86 -2.17 -2.09 11.69
C GLY A 86 -1.10 -1.60 10.71
N ASP A 87 -0.20 -0.71 11.11
CA ASP A 87 0.98 -0.35 10.32
C ASP A 87 1.90 -1.58 10.19
N PHE A 88 2.57 -1.70 9.04
CA PHE A 88 3.53 -2.77 8.81
C PHE A 88 4.60 -2.37 7.80
N GLU A 89 5.78 -2.99 7.92
CA GLU A 89 6.87 -2.88 6.97
C GLU A 89 7.39 -4.29 6.66
N ASN A 90 7.26 -4.70 5.39
CA ASN A 90 7.83 -5.95 4.87
C ASN A 90 9.03 -5.62 4.00
N ILE A 91 10.11 -6.39 4.14
CA ILE A 91 11.34 -6.23 3.35
C ILE A 91 11.60 -7.51 2.57
N TRP A 92 11.73 -7.38 1.25
CA TRP A 92 11.91 -8.48 0.31
C TRP A 92 13.26 -8.40 -0.40
N GLN A 93 13.84 -9.53 -0.76
CA GLN A 93 15.15 -9.56 -1.41
C GLN A 93 15.05 -9.22 -2.90
N THR A 94 13.91 -9.52 -3.51
CA THR A 94 13.67 -9.29 -4.93
C THR A 94 12.48 -8.34 -5.17
N PRO A 95 12.47 -7.61 -6.29
CA PRO A 95 11.32 -6.81 -6.67
C PRO A 95 10.08 -7.67 -6.87
N GLN A 96 10.22 -8.88 -7.44
CA GLN A 96 9.10 -9.76 -7.69
C GLN A 96 8.39 -10.19 -6.40
N GLU A 97 9.15 -10.54 -5.34
CA GLU A 97 8.56 -10.85 -4.03
C GLU A 97 7.77 -9.67 -3.46
N ALA A 98 8.25 -8.44 -3.63
CA ALA A 98 7.51 -7.25 -3.21
C ALA A 98 6.24 -7.00 -4.03
N ILE A 99 6.27 -7.27 -5.34
CA ILE A 99 5.07 -7.22 -6.19
C ILE A 99 4.06 -8.28 -5.74
N ASP A 100 4.51 -9.51 -5.53
CA ASP A 100 3.66 -10.62 -5.10
C ASP A 100 3.03 -10.33 -3.73
N ASP A 101 3.77 -9.71 -2.80
CA ASP A 101 3.27 -9.26 -1.50
C ASP A 101 2.15 -8.22 -1.62
N ILE A 102 2.33 -7.23 -2.51
CA ILE A 102 1.30 -6.21 -2.79
C ILE A 102 0.05 -6.85 -3.41
N LEU A 103 0.23 -7.76 -4.35
CA LEU A 103 -0.88 -8.46 -5.00
C LEU A 103 -1.63 -9.36 -4.02
N ASP A 104 -0.93 -10.07 -3.14
CA ASP A 104 -1.54 -10.86 -2.09
C ASP A 104 -2.31 -9.99 -1.08
N PHE A 105 -1.78 -8.83 -0.71
CA PHE A 105 -2.51 -7.87 0.15
C PHE A 105 -3.86 -7.47 -0.44
N TYR A 106 -3.91 -7.13 -1.74
CA TYR A 106 -5.12 -6.65 -2.40
C TYR A 106 -6.04 -7.74 -2.95
N PHE A 107 -5.53 -8.91 -3.32
CA PHE A 107 -6.28 -9.93 -4.06
C PHE A 107 -6.10 -11.36 -3.52
N GLY A 108 -5.18 -11.55 -2.57
CA GLY A 108 -4.91 -12.84 -1.92
C GLY A 108 -5.66 -12.95 -0.60
N ASN A 109 -4.96 -13.27 0.49
CA ASN A 109 -5.62 -13.56 1.78
C ASN A 109 -6.35 -12.32 2.36
N PRO A 110 -7.69 -12.32 2.50
CA PRO A 110 -8.44 -11.19 3.07
C PRO A 110 -8.08 -10.90 4.52
N GLU A 111 -7.52 -11.86 5.25
CA GLU A 111 -7.12 -11.65 6.65
C GLU A 111 -6.02 -10.59 6.80
N ARG A 112 -5.28 -10.29 5.74
CA ARG A 112 -4.29 -9.20 5.74
C ARG A 112 -4.90 -7.83 5.98
N MET A 113 -6.19 -7.65 5.69
CA MET A 113 -6.93 -6.43 5.98
C MET A 113 -7.62 -6.46 7.35
N ASN A 114 -7.59 -7.56 8.10
CA ASN A 114 -8.29 -7.67 9.38
C ASN A 114 -7.71 -6.76 10.46
N SER A 115 -6.37 -6.68 10.56
CA SER A 115 -5.70 -5.80 11.53
C SER A 115 -6.12 -4.34 11.31
N ILE A 116 -6.19 -3.94 10.05
CA ILE A 116 -6.60 -2.59 9.63
C ILE A 116 -8.10 -2.39 9.88
N SER A 117 -8.93 -3.37 9.53
CA SER A 117 -10.39 -3.31 9.71
C SER A 117 -10.83 -3.20 11.17
N GLN A 118 -10.14 -3.91 12.07
CA GLN A 118 -10.40 -3.83 13.52
C GLN A 118 -10.17 -2.42 14.05
N LEU A 119 -9.16 -1.72 13.53
CA LEU A 119 -8.86 -0.35 13.91
C LEU A 119 -9.91 0.62 13.42
N TRP A 120 -10.26 0.56 12.13
CA TRP A 120 -11.31 1.40 11.57
C TRP A 120 -12.66 1.20 12.27
N SER A 121 -12.97 -0.05 12.65
CA SER A 121 -14.16 -0.37 13.44
C SER A 121 -14.13 0.20 14.86
N SER A 122 -12.94 0.41 15.44
CA SER A 122 -12.77 1.03 16.76
C SER A 122 -12.84 2.57 16.70
N VAL A 123 -12.32 3.19 15.64
CA VAL A 123 -12.36 4.66 15.45
C VAL A 123 -13.77 5.13 15.07
N GLY A 124 -14.50 4.36 14.25
CA GLY A 124 -15.89 4.67 13.86
C GLY A 124 -16.92 4.59 15.02
N LYS A 125 -16.52 4.08 16.19
CA LYS A 125 -17.36 4.11 17.41
C LYS A 125 -17.23 5.39 18.22
N VAL A 126 -16.32 6.31 17.86
CA VAL A 126 -16.31 7.67 18.41
C VAL A 126 -17.33 8.51 17.63
N LYS A 127 -18.63 8.19 17.79
CA LYS A 127 -19.70 9.12 17.46
C LYS A 127 -19.84 10.11 18.62
N LYS A 128 -19.84 11.40 18.28
CA LYS A 128 -20.23 12.52 19.14
C LYS A 128 -21.50 12.23 19.92
#